data_AF-A0A5C6N9B7-F1
#
_entry.id   AF-A0A5C6N9B7-F1
#
_cell.length_a   1.000
_cell.length_b   1.000
_cell.length_c   1.000
_cell.angle_alpha   90.00
_cell.angle_beta   90.00
_cell.angle_gamma   90.00
#
_symmetry.space_group_name_H-M   'P 1'
#
loop_
_entity.id
_entity.type
_entity.pdbx_description
1 polymer ?
#
loop_
_entity_poly.entity_id
_entity_poly.type
_entity_poly.pdbx_seq_one_letter_code
_entity_poly.pdbx_strand_id
1 'polypeptide(L)'
;MGFEHVMTPVVKIINSIRSRAKQLRTFKEKDNWSGITRTVDRLCLFLVTPVMTFGTLIIFLRGICNQPPHLPFKGAPHDSREENPRLL
;
A
#
# COMPACT_ATOMS: atom_id res chain seq x y z
N MET A 1 -53.24 4.40 41.42
CA MET A 1 -52.63 3.53 40.39
C MET A 1 -52.64 4.13 38.96
N GLY A 2 -52.77 5.46 38.78
CA GLY A 2 -52.92 6.07 37.43
C GLY A 2 -51.66 6.71 36.82
N PHE A 3 -50.56 6.87 37.56
CA PHE A 3 -49.37 7.61 37.11
C PHE A 3 -48.39 6.77 36.26
N GLU A 4 -48.26 5.47 36.59
CA GLU A 4 -47.40 4.50 35.87
C GLU A 4 -47.80 4.33 34.39
N HIS A 5 -49.11 4.40 34.11
CA HIS A 5 -49.66 4.24 32.76
C HIS A 5 -49.44 5.49 31.88
N VAL A 6 -49.18 6.66 32.47
CA VAL A 6 -48.90 7.91 31.74
C VAL A 6 -47.40 8.10 31.51
N MET A 7 -46.55 7.62 32.42
CA MET A 7 -45.08 7.72 32.27
C MET A 7 -44.49 6.73 31.26
N THR A 8 -45.06 5.52 31.14
CA THR A 8 -44.59 4.48 30.22
C THR A 8 -44.47 4.91 28.74
N PRO A 9 -45.44 5.62 28.11
CA PRO A 9 -45.28 6.10 26.73
C PRO A 9 -44.18 7.17 26.62
N VAL A 10 -44.08 8.07 27.59
CA VAL A 10 -43.06 9.14 27.61
C VAL A 10 -41.65 8.54 27.70
N VAL A 11 -41.46 7.56 28.59
CA VAL A 11 -40.19 6.85 28.76
C VAL A 11 -39.81 6.08 27.48
N LYS A 12 -40.77 5.46 26.79
CA LYS A 12 -40.53 4.79 25.49
C LYS A 12 -40.06 5.77 24.43
N ILE A 13 -40.66 6.96 24.35
CA ILE A 13 -40.27 8.01 23.41
C ILE A 13 -38.84 8.48 23.71
N ILE A 14 -38.53 8.78 24.97
CA ILE A 14 -37.19 9.22 25.38
C ILE A 14 -36.12 8.17 25.05
N ASN A 15 -36.40 6.89 25.33
CA ASN A 15 -35.47 5.80 25.00
C ASN A 15 -35.29 5.63 23.49
N SER A 16 -36.36 5.80 22.70
CA SER A 16 -36.27 5.75 21.23
C SER A 16 -35.41 6.89 20.69
N ILE A 17 -35.59 8.11 21.17
CA ILE A 17 -34.78 9.28 20.79
C ILE A 17 -33.30 9.06 21.18
N ARG A 18 -33.05 8.60 22.40
CA ARG A 18 -31.70 8.27 22.89
C ARG A 18 -31.03 7.20 22.01
N SER A 19 -31.76 6.14 21.68
CA SER A 19 -31.27 5.06 20.83
C SER A 19 -30.91 5.58 19.44
N ARG A 20 -31.79 6.38 18.81
CA ARG A 20 -31.53 7.00 17.51
C ARG A 20 -30.32 7.93 17.54
N ALA A 21 -30.19 8.77 18.56
CA ALA A 21 -29.03 9.64 18.72
C ALA A 21 -27.72 8.85 18.86
N LYS A 22 -27.74 7.70 19.56
CA LYS A 22 -26.58 6.80 19.67
C LYS A 22 -26.24 6.16 18.33
N GLN A 23 -27.24 5.67 17.59
CA GLN A 23 -27.07 5.08 16.26
C GLN A 23 -26.47 6.08 15.27
N LEU A 24 -26.97 7.32 15.23
CA LEU A 24 -26.44 8.41 14.41
C LEU A 24 -24.97 8.70 14.71
N ARG A 25 -24.58 8.71 15.99
CA ARG A 25 -23.18 8.90 16.40
C ARG A 25 -22.29 7.75 15.91
N THR A 26 -22.73 6.51 16.10
CA THR A 26 -21.97 5.33 15.64
C THR A 26 -21.89 5.24 14.12
N PHE A 27 -22.93 5.66 13.41
CA PHE A 27 -22.94 5.71 11.95
C PHE A 27 -21.93 6.73 11.43
N LYS A 28 -21.93 7.94 11.99
CA LYS A 28 -20.99 9.00 11.64
C LYS A 28 -19.53 8.60 11.90
N GLU A 29 -19.27 7.90 13.00
CA GLU A 29 -17.94 7.37 13.28
C GLU A 29 -17.52 6.32 12.24
N LYS A 30 -18.39 5.35 11.92
CA LYS A 30 -18.13 4.34 10.89
C LYS A 30 -17.87 4.94 9.50
N ASP A 31 -18.62 5.97 9.12
CA ASP A 31 -18.40 6.69 7.85
C ASP A 31 -17.03 7.39 7.83
N ASN A 32 -16.59 7.95 8.96
CA ASN A 32 -15.26 8.54 9.06
C ASN A 32 -14.16 7.48 8.89
N TRP A 33 -14.32 6.31 9.52
CA TRP A 33 -13.40 5.18 9.35
C TRP A 33 -13.41 4.62 7.93
N SER A 34 -14.58 4.54 7.27
CA SER A 34 -14.68 4.07 5.89
C SER A 34 -13.96 5.01 4.91
N GLY A 35 -14.03 6.33 5.13
CA GLY A 35 -13.25 7.33 4.38
C GLY A 35 -11.74 7.16 4.55
N ILE A 36 -11.29 6.87 5.78
CA ILE A 36 -9.86 6.61 6.08
C ILE A 36 -9.39 5.34 5.38
N THR A 37 -10.12 4.23 5.49
CA THR A 37 -9.73 2.95 4.85
C THR A 37 -9.57 3.10 3.34
N ARG A 38 -10.45 3.87 2.69
CA ARG A 38 -10.40 4.13 1.24
C ARG A 38 -9.24 5.03 0.83
N THR A 39 -8.87 5.98 1.68
CA THR A 39 -7.72 6.87 1.45
C THR A 39 -6.40 6.11 1.59
N VAL A 40 -6.30 5.25 2.61
CA VAL A 40 -5.13 4.40 2.85
C VAL A 40 -4.90 3.42 1.70
N ASP A 41 -5.98 2.81 1.17
CA ASP A 41 -5.89 1.92 0.01
C ASP A 41 -5.29 2.64 -1.22
N ARG A 42 -5.77 3.85 -1.53
CA ARG A 42 -5.23 4.66 -2.63
C ARG A 42 -3.79 5.09 -2.40
N LEU A 43 -3.42 5.43 -1.17
CA LEU A 43 -2.03 5.75 -0.81
C LEU A 43 -1.12 4.53 -0.97
N CYS A 44 -1.59 3.34 -0.55
CA CYS A 44 -0.88 2.08 -0.72
C CYS A 44 -0.64 1.81 -2.21
N LEU A 45 -1.69 1.86 -3.04
CA LEU A 45 -1.55 1.70 -4.49
C LEU A 45 -0.61 2.72 -5.11
N PHE A 46 -0.68 3.99 -4.66
CA PHE A 46 0.20 5.05 -5.13
C PHE A 46 1.68 4.85 -4.76
N LEU A 47 1.98 4.18 -3.64
CA LEU A 47 3.35 3.88 -3.23
C LEU A 47 3.86 2.56 -3.82
N VAL A 48 3.02 1.52 -3.82
CA VAL A 48 3.39 0.18 -4.30
C VAL A 48 3.63 0.19 -5.81
N THR A 49 2.78 0.86 -6.58
CA THR A 49 2.91 0.91 -8.05
C THR A 49 4.27 1.47 -8.52
N PRO A 50 4.74 2.66 -8.06
CA PRO A 50 6.04 3.17 -8.44
C PRO A 50 7.17 2.33 -7.86
N VAL A 51 7.07 1.83 -6.62
CA VAL A 51 8.10 0.95 -6.04
C VAL A 51 8.30 -0.30 -6.89
N MET A 52 7.21 -0.96 -7.30
CA MET A 52 7.25 -2.12 -8.19
C MET A 52 7.81 -1.76 -9.56
N THR A 53 7.36 -0.64 -10.14
CA THR A 53 7.82 -0.17 -11.46
C THR A 53 9.30 0.15 -11.46
N PHE A 54 9.78 0.96 -10.50
CA PHE A 54 11.18 1.32 -10.35
C PHE A 54 12.05 0.11 -10.01
N GLY A 55 11.61 -0.76 -9.09
CA GLY A 55 12.33 -1.99 -8.75
C GLY A 55 12.52 -2.87 -9.99
N THR A 56 11.48 -3.02 -10.79
CA THR A 56 11.54 -3.76 -12.05
C THR A 56 12.48 -3.08 -13.03
N LEU A 57 12.31 -1.78 -13.29
CA LEU A 57 13.18 -1.03 -14.20
C LEU A 57 14.65 -1.15 -13.81
N ILE A 58 14.98 -0.94 -12.53
CA ILE A 58 16.36 -0.97 -12.03
C ILE A 58 16.98 -2.36 -12.22
N ILE A 59 16.24 -3.44 -11.95
CA ILE A 59 16.73 -4.82 -12.16
C ILE A 59 16.97 -5.08 -13.64
N PHE A 60 16.02 -4.72 -14.51
CA PHE A 60 16.19 -4.87 -15.95
C PHE A 60 17.35 -4.03 -16.48
N LEU A 61 17.49 -2.77 -16.06
CA LEU A 61 18.61 -1.91 -16.43
C LEU A 61 19.94 -2.51 -15.96
N ARG A 62 20.02 -2.98 -14.71
CA ARG A 62 21.22 -3.67 -14.22
C ARG A 62 21.52 -4.90 -15.07
N GLY A 63 20.52 -5.68 -15.48
CA GLY A 63 20.71 -6.84 -16.36
C GLY A 63 21.24 -6.47 -17.74
N ILE A 64 20.67 -5.44 -18.38
CA ILE A 64 21.10 -4.95 -19.70
C ILE A 64 22.50 -4.32 -19.61
N CYS A 65 22.78 -3.58 -18.53
CA CYS A 65 24.08 -2.98 -18.27
C CYS A 65 25.09 -3.94 -17.63
N ASN A 66 24.72 -5.19 -17.34
CA ASN A 66 25.63 -6.24 -16.89
C ASN A 66 26.39 -6.79 -18.10
N GLN A 67 27.08 -5.89 -18.80
CA GLN A 67 27.95 -6.25 -19.90
C GLN A 67 29.08 -7.12 -19.35
N PRO A 68 29.41 -8.22 -20.05
CA PRO A 68 30.55 -9.03 -19.65
C PRO A 68 31.79 -8.14 -19.60
N PRO A 69 32.66 -8.32 -18.59
CA PRO A 69 33.89 -7.55 -18.52
C PRO A 69 34.67 -7.75 -19.82
N HIS A 70 35.15 -6.64 -20.39
CA HIS A 70 35.81 -6.62 -21.70
C HIS A 70 37.07 -7.49 -21.75
N LEU A 71 37.63 -7.89 -20.60
CA LEU A 71 38.73 -8.83 -20.50
C LEU A 71 38.33 -10.03 -19.63
N PRO A 72 38.69 -11.26 -20.04
CA PRO A 72 38.37 -12.48 -19.29
C PRO A 72 39.09 -12.55 -17.93
N PHE A 73 40.21 -11.84 -17.78
CA PHE A 73 40.97 -11.78 -16.52
C PHE A 73 41.18 -10.34 -16.08
N LYS A 74 40.74 -10.03 -14.87
CA LYS A 74 40.90 -8.70 -14.27
C LYS A 74 42.38 -8.49 -13.90
N GLY A 75 43.08 -7.67 -14.69
CA GLY A 75 44.50 -7.32 -14.46
C GLY A 75 45.50 -7.93 -15.44
N ALA A 76 45.07 -8.80 -16.37
CA ALA A 76 45.92 -9.23 -17.47
C ALA A 76 45.78 -8.24 -18.64
N PRO A 77 46.87 -7.64 -19.16
CA PRO A 77 46.81 -6.73 -20.30
C PRO A 77 46.48 -7.43 -21.63
N HIS A 78 46.27 -8.75 -21.61
CA HIS A 78 46.10 -9.56 -22.81
C HIS A 78 44.65 -10.00 -22.98
N ASP A 79 44.07 -9.61 -24.10
CA ASP A 79 42.81 -10.16 -24.57
C ASP A 79 43.09 -11.54 -25.17
N SER A 80 42.53 -12.60 -24.59
CA SER A 80 42.85 -14.00 -24.96
C SER A 80 42.13 -14.43 -26.25
N ARG A 81 41.94 -13.49 -27.18
CA ARG A 81 41.28 -13.71 -28.47
C ARG A 81 42.23 -14.43 -29.42
N GLU A 82 41.69 -15.39 -30.16
CA GLU A 82 42.43 -16.19 -31.16
C GLU A 82 43.07 -15.33 -32.27
N GLU A 83 42.59 -14.09 -32.45
CA GLU A 83 43.11 -13.09 -33.40
C GLU A 83 44.42 -12.42 -32.94
N ASN A 84 44.76 -12.47 -31.65
CA ASN A 84 46.02 -11.92 -31.12
C ASN A 84 46.71 -12.96 -30.23
N PRO A 85 47.26 -14.04 -30.83
CA PRO A 85 47.99 -15.04 -30.08
C PRO A 85 49.24 -14.39 -29.49
N ARG A 86 49.55 -14.72 -28.23
CA ARG A 86 50.85 -14.39 -27.65
C ARG A 86 51.91 -15.15 -28.45
N LEU A 87 52.55 -14.44 -29.37
CA LEU A 87 53.77 -14.87 -30.04
C LEU A 87 54.85 -14.92 -28.96
N LEU A 88 55.04 -16.11 -28.39
CA LEU A 88 56.20 -16.50 -27.60
C LEU A 88 57.38 -16.80 -28.52
#